data_AF-A0A537AAY5-F1
#
_entry.id   AF-A0A537AAY5-F1
#
_cell.length_a   1.000
_cell.length_b   1.000
_cell.length_c   1.000
_cell.angle_alpha   90.00
_cell.angle_beta   90.00
_cell.angle_gamma   90.00
#
_symmetry.space_group_name_H-M   'P 1'
#
loop_
_entity.id
_entity.type
_entity.pdbx_description
1 polymer ?
#
loop_
_entity_poly.entity_id
_entity_poly.type
_entity_poly.pdbx_seq_one_letter_code
_entity_poly.pdbx_strand_id
1 'polypeptide(L)'
;MRHEVGADRAARPAAVVDDERLAEHFREPLGEHAPENVGRPARRPGNDEPDRLRRVRLSEARGRDETQQKTGKRPSQHVHPPGCYGKSVALSFRKLHPQFAAEAGTIDLRKVEDRATLDAIRAGMDEYAVLVFRGQPLSDQDQLAFAQRFDGKLHAKTGSAVLGKNRFGNEALTDISNVDESGALLKPDDRRRAYGLGNRLWHTDASFQDPPGRYSMLSARVVPAVAADTEFADMRVAYDELDAAIKARLEGLKAHHSIAHSRQTLGFEFSETEQEQLKGA
;
A
#
# COMPACT_ATOMS: atom_id res chain seq x y z
N MET A 1 -19.06 -37.32 38.34
CA MET A 1 -17.61 -37.09 38.12
C MET A 1 -17.45 -36.78 36.63
N ARG A 2 -16.88 -35.64 36.20
CA ARG A 2 -15.51 -35.12 36.41
C ARG A 2 -14.44 -36.06 35.86
N HIS A 3 -13.88 -35.73 34.70
CA HIS A 3 -12.47 -35.40 34.39
C HIS A 3 -12.38 -35.27 32.85
N GLU A 4 -12.32 -34.05 32.32
CA GLU A 4 -11.08 -33.35 31.92
C GLU A 4 -10.49 -33.85 30.58
N VAL A 5 -10.69 -33.06 29.53
CA VAL A 5 -9.94 -33.14 28.25
C VAL A 5 -9.53 -31.72 27.87
N GLY A 6 -8.27 -31.58 27.44
CA GLY A 6 -7.50 -30.33 27.41
C GLY A 6 -8.11 -29.11 26.72
N ALA A 7 -7.68 -27.95 27.22
CA ALA A 7 -7.78 -26.67 26.54
C ALA A 7 -6.72 -26.54 25.41
N ASP A 8 -6.71 -25.36 24.78
CA ASP A 8 -5.68 -24.84 23.88
C ASP A 8 -5.46 -25.54 22.52
N ARG A 9 -6.10 -24.96 21.51
CA ARG A 9 -5.38 -24.38 20.35
C ARG A 9 -6.11 -23.16 19.80
N ALA A 10 -5.86 -21.99 20.39
CA ALA A 10 -6.20 -20.73 19.75
C ALA A 10 -5.42 -20.60 18.44
N ALA A 11 -6.11 -20.34 17.33
CA ALA A 11 -5.47 -20.11 16.04
C ALA A 11 -4.60 -18.84 16.13
N ARG A 12 -3.35 -18.93 15.62
CA ARG A 12 -2.46 -17.76 15.56
C ARG A 12 -2.82 -16.95 14.30
N PRO A 13 -2.93 -15.61 14.37
CA PRO A 13 -3.03 -14.78 13.18
C PRO A 13 -1.71 -14.85 12.40
N ALA A 14 -1.71 -15.66 11.35
CA ALA A 14 -0.66 -15.73 10.35
C ALA A 14 -0.88 -14.62 9.31
N ALA A 15 0.18 -14.21 8.63
CA ALA A 15 0.00 -13.53 7.34
C ALA A 15 -0.25 -14.65 6.33
N VAL A 16 -1.46 -14.72 5.79
CA VAL A 16 -1.73 -15.48 4.57
C VAL A 16 -1.28 -14.61 3.40
N VAL A 17 -0.52 -15.21 2.48
CA VAL A 17 -0.07 -14.59 1.23
C VAL A 17 -0.41 -15.60 0.15
N ASP A 18 -1.45 -15.32 -0.63
CA ASP A 18 -1.95 -16.17 -1.72
C ASP A 18 -1.59 -15.51 -3.05
N ASP A 19 -0.51 -16.00 -3.66
CA ASP A 19 0.08 -15.47 -4.89
C ASP A 19 -0.65 -16.00 -6.15
N GLU A 20 -1.27 -17.18 -6.06
CA GLU A 20 -1.81 -17.93 -7.21
C GLU A 20 -3.08 -17.29 -7.81
N ARG A 21 -3.64 -16.24 -7.20
CA ARG A 21 -4.89 -15.59 -7.64
C ARG A 21 -4.72 -14.34 -8.51
N LEU A 22 -3.48 -13.89 -8.74
CA LEU A 22 -3.23 -12.69 -9.57
C LEU A 22 -3.53 -12.89 -11.07
N ALA A 23 -3.71 -14.14 -11.53
CA ALA A 23 -3.61 -14.51 -12.94
C ALA A 23 -4.94 -14.80 -13.69
N GLU A 24 -6.12 -14.58 -13.10
CA GLU A 24 -7.41 -14.77 -13.79
C GLU A 24 -8.37 -13.58 -13.63
N HIS A 25 -8.48 -12.72 -14.66
CA HIS A 25 -9.75 -12.20 -15.24
C HIS A 25 -9.54 -11.08 -16.32
N PHE A 26 -8.58 -11.23 -17.24
CA PHE A 26 -8.65 -10.49 -18.51
C PHE A 26 -9.61 -11.17 -19.48
N ARG A 27 -10.91 -10.83 -19.42
CA ARG A 27 -11.90 -11.21 -20.44
C ARG A 27 -12.05 -10.11 -21.49
N GLU A 28 -12.30 -10.54 -22.73
CA GLU A 28 -12.29 -9.69 -23.93
C GLU A 28 -13.46 -8.69 -23.96
N PRO A 29 -13.27 -7.49 -24.54
CA PRO A 29 -14.36 -6.54 -24.75
C PRO A 29 -15.29 -7.00 -25.89
N LEU A 30 -16.49 -7.43 -25.54
CA LEU A 30 -17.59 -7.58 -26.50
C LEU A 30 -17.93 -6.21 -27.11
N GLY A 31 -17.94 -6.13 -28.44
CA GLY A 31 -18.45 -4.98 -29.17
C GLY A 31 -19.67 -5.36 -30.00
N GLU A 32 -20.68 -4.48 -30.05
CA GLU A 32 -21.73 -4.50 -31.06
C GLU A 32 -22.26 -3.09 -31.37
N HIS A 33 -22.99 -2.95 -32.47
CA HIS A 33 -23.13 -1.72 -33.27
C HIS A 33 -24.09 -0.66 -32.69
N ALA A 34 -23.76 0.64 -32.67
CA ALA A 34 -23.83 1.66 -33.76
C ALA A 34 -25.27 2.24 -33.95
N PRO A 35 -25.59 3.22 -34.84
CA PRO A 35 -24.89 3.78 -36.01
C PRO A 35 -24.30 5.20 -35.71
N GLU A 36 -24.07 6.19 -36.58
CA GLU A 36 -24.52 6.41 -37.98
C GLU A 36 -23.55 7.28 -38.84
N ASN A 37 -24.04 8.11 -39.77
CA ASN A 37 -23.30 8.63 -40.94
C ASN A 37 -22.61 10.00 -40.78
N VAL A 38 -21.34 10.08 -41.19
CA VAL A 38 -20.84 11.10 -42.16
C VAL A 38 -19.90 10.39 -43.15
N GLY A 39 -19.97 10.69 -44.46
CA GLY A 39 -19.59 9.73 -45.50
C GLY A 39 -18.34 10.00 -46.36
N ARG A 40 -17.56 8.92 -46.57
CA ARG A 40 -16.87 8.49 -47.82
C ARG A 40 -15.64 9.28 -48.35
N PRO A 41 -14.80 8.66 -49.23
CA PRO A 41 -13.33 8.87 -49.16
C PRO A 41 -12.59 9.16 -50.49
N ALA A 42 -11.29 9.46 -50.37
CA ALA A 42 -10.24 9.14 -51.36
C ALA A 42 -9.53 7.83 -50.91
N ARG A 43 -9.25 6.81 -51.74
CA ARG A 43 -8.45 6.73 -52.99
C ARG A 43 -6.98 7.10 -52.77
N ARG A 44 -5.96 6.30 -53.15
CA ARG A 44 -5.89 4.92 -53.70
C ARG A 44 -4.46 4.32 -53.41
N PRO A 45 -4.06 3.09 -53.85
CA PRO A 45 -3.08 2.26 -53.13
C PRO A 45 -1.69 2.04 -53.80
N GLY A 46 -0.82 1.31 -53.09
CA GLY A 46 0.34 0.56 -53.62
C GLY A 46 1.71 1.21 -53.41
N ASN A 47 2.83 0.47 -53.33
CA ASN A 47 3.00 -0.99 -53.19
C ASN A 47 4.44 -1.32 -52.71
N ASP A 48 4.80 -2.61 -52.70
CA ASP A 48 6.17 -3.17 -52.71
C ASP A 48 7.05 -3.04 -51.44
N GLU A 49 7.08 -4.12 -50.66
CA GLU A 49 8.31 -4.56 -49.97
C GLU A 49 9.32 -5.08 -51.02
N PRO A 50 10.64 -4.90 -50.79
CA PRO A 50 11.47 -6.11 -50.81
C PRO A 50 12.56 -6.18 -49.72
N ASP A 51 13.07 -7.39 -49.55
CA ASP A 51 13.84 -7.87 -48.40
C ASP A 51 15.37 -7.62 -48.47
N ARG A 52 16.05 -7.78 -47.31
CA ARG A 52 17.49 -8.04 -47.08
C ARG A 52 18.57 -6.93 -47.09
N LEU A 53 19.09 -6.72 -45.87
CA LEU A 53 20.51 -6.81 -45.48
C LEU A 53 21.60 -6.09 -46.31
N ARG A 54 22.18 -5.04 -45.73
CA ARG A 54 23.66 -4.86 -45.73
C ARG A 54 24.19 -4.54 -44.34
N ARG A 55 25.30 -5.21 -44.00
CA ARG A 55 26.04 -5.08 -42.74
C ARG A 55 27.24 -4.16 -42.98
N VAL A 56 27.38 -3.10 -42.18
CA VAL A 56 28.61 -2.27 -42.15
C VAL A 56 29.20 -2.33 -40.75
N ARG A 57 30.53 -2.46 -40.68
CA ARG A 57 31.39 -2.39 -39.49
C ARG A 57 32.58 -1.50 -39.84
N LEU A 58 33.43 -1.22 -38.84
CA LEU A 58 34.60 -0.33 -38.84
C LEU A 58 34.22 1.14 -38.53
N SER A 59 34.96 1.86 -37.68
CA SER A 59 36.10 1.44 -36.83
C SER A 59 36.26 2.37 -35.61
N GLU A 60 37.02 1.91 -34.61
CA GLU A 60 37.39 2.70 -33.43
C GLU A 60 38.26 3.92 -33.77
N ALA A 61 38.19 4.95 -32.94
CA ALA A 61 39.22 5.97 -32.78
C ALA A 61 39.43 6.24 -31.28
N ARG A 62 40.67 6.13 -30.79
CA ARG A 62 41.04 6.35 -29.39
C ARG A 62 41.90 7.61 -29.21
N GLY A 63 41.65 8.34 -28.12
CA GLY A 63 42.71 8.78 -27.21
C GLY A 63 43.01 10.27 -27.12
N ARG A 64 43.73 10.63 -26.03
CA ARG A 64 44.08 11.98 -25.53
C ARG A 64 42.88 12.67 -24.86
N ASP A 65 42.76 12.74 -23.53
CA ASP A 65 43.72 12.72 -22.39
C ASP A 65 44.61 13.97 -22.29
N GLU A 66 44.25 14.84 -21.33
CA GLU A 66 45.09 15.91 -20.76
C GLU A 66 44.85 15.99 -19.24
N THR A 67 45.93 15.97 -18.46
CA THR A 67 45.89 16.06 -16.98
C THR A 67 46.66 17.27 -16.47
N GLN A 68 46.05 18.06 -15.56
CA GLN A 68 46.67 18.90 -14.50
C GLN A 68 45.65 19.87 -13.87
N GLN A 69 45.82 20.41 -12.66
CA GLN A 69 46.37 19.87 -11.41
C GLN A 69 45.86 20.73 -10.22
N LYS A 70 45.68 20.11 -9.04
CA LYS A 70 45.74 20.70 -7.68
C LYS A 70 45.26 22.15 -7.45
N THR A 71 44.23 22.29 -6.60
CA THR A 71 44.40 23.01 -5.32
C THR A 71 43.67 22.24 -4.21
N GLY A 72 44.14 22.34 -2.97
CA GLY A 72 43.58 21.59 -1.83
C GLY A 72 42.93 22.48 -0.78
N LYS A 73 41.83 22.02 -0.19
CA LYS A 73 41.28 22.52 1.08
C LYS A 73 41.21 21.36 2.08
N ARG A 74 41.65 21.61 3.31
CA ARG A 74 41.52 20.64 4.42
C ARG A 74 40.07 20.62 4.92
N PRO A 75 39.51 19.46 5.31
CA PRO A 75 38.27 19.42 6.08
C PRO A 75 38.52 19.96 7.49
N SER A 76 37.54 20.68 8.05
CA SER A 76 37.56 21.07 9.46
C SER A 76 37.19 19.85 10.32
N GLN A 77 38.07 19.46 11.24
CA GLN A 77 37.73 18.48 12.26
C GLN A 77 37.02 19.18 13.42
N HIS A 78 35.71 19.02 13.51
CA HIS A 78 34.96 19.35 14.73
C HIS A 78 34.83 18.09 15.58
N VAL A 79 35.64 18.02 16.62
CA VAL A 79 35.57 16.95 17.63
C VAL A 79 34.40 17.26 18.56
N HIS A 80 33.27 16.60 18.33
CA HIS A 80 32.23 16.52 19.34
C HIS A 80 32.75 15.66 20.51
N PRO A 81 32.46 16.02 21.78
CA PRO A 81 32.78 15.16 22.91
C PRO A 81 31.98 13.86 22.82
N PRO A 82 32.50 12.73 23.33
CA PRO A 82 31.78 11.46 23.34
C PRO A 82 30.63 11.54 24.34
N GLY A 83 29.46 11.98 23.86
CA GLY A 83 28.20 11.87 24.60
C GLY A 83 27.91 10.41 24.93
N CYS A 84 27.35 10.17 26.12
CA CYS A 84 27.08 8.83 26.62
C CYS A 84 25.93 8.17 25.85
N TYR A 85 26.20 7.66 24.65
CA TYR A 85 25.25 6.87 23.88
C TYR A 85 24.92 5.58 24.66
N GLY A 86 23.74 5.58 25.29
CA GLY A 86 23.10 4.35 25.75
C GLY A 86 23.04 3.35 24.59
N LYS A 87 23.30 2.07 24.86
CA LYS A 87 23.45 1.05 23.82
C LYS A 87 22.23 1.05 22.89
N SER A 88 22.43 1.53 21.66
CA SER A 88 21.45 1.33 20.58
C SER A 88 21.36 -0.17 20.31
N VAL A 89 20.28 -0.78 20.80
CA VAL A 89 19.90 -2.13 20.41
C VAL A 89 19.24 -2.00 19.06
N ALA A 90 19.98 -2.32 18.00
CA ALA A 90 19.44 -2.27 16.64
C ALA A 90 18.17 -3.13 16.54
N LEU A 91 17.08 -2.53 16.07
CA LEU A 91 15.83 -3.24 15.87
C LEU A 91 16.03 -4.33 14.81
N SER A 92 15.74 -5.58 15.19
CA SER A 92 15.83 -6.72 14.28
C SER A 92 14.53 -6.93 13.51
N PHE A 93 14.67 -7.44 12.28
CA PHE A 93 13.54 -7.82 11.44
C PHE A 93 13.69 -9.29 11.02
N ARG A 94 12.62 -10.07 11.17
CA ARG A 94 12.55 -11.47 10.75
C ARG A 94 11.62 -11.56 9.54
N LYS A 95 12.18 -11.85 8.36
CA LYS A 95 11.38 -12.04 7.14
C LYS A 95 10.22 -13.03 7.36
N LEU A 96 9.07 -12.68 6.79
CA LEU A 96 7.85 -13.48 6.72
C LEU A 96 7.62 -14.00 5.30
N HIS A 97 8.00 -13.22 4.27
CA HIS A 97 8.03 -13.64 2.87
C HIS A 97 9.47 -13.45 2.30
N PRO A 98 9.88 -14.13 1.21
CA PRO A 98 11.25 -14.00 0.68
C PRO A 98 11.58 -12.59 0.17
N GLN A 99 10.66 -11.95 -0.56
CA GLN A 99 10.87 -10.63 -1.18
C GLN A 99 10.45 -9.45 -0.27
N PHE A 100 9.40 -9.61 0.53
CA PHE A 100 8.80 -8.55 1.36
C PHE A 100 8.35 -9.09 2.73
N ALA A 101 7.66 -8.27 3.52
CA ALA A 101 7.08 -8.55 4.84
C ALA A 101 8.06 -9.05 5.92
N ALA A 102 8.13 -8.36 7.06
CA ALA A 102 8.89 -8.82 8.21
C ALA A 102 8.16 -8.63 9.55
N GLU A 103 8.46 -9.51 10.50
CA GLU A 103 8.10 -9.36 11.90
C GLU A 103 9.21 -8.60 12.63
N ALA A 104 8.86 -7.52 13.31
CA ALA A 104 9.81 -6.74 14.10
C ALA A 104 10.15 -7.47 15.42
N GLY A 105 11.39 -7.33 15.87
CA GLY A 105 11.84 -7.79 17.18
C GLY A 105 11.11 -7.09 18.34
N THR A 106 11.25 -7.63 19.54
CA THR A 106 10.53 -7.16 20.74
C THR A 106 10.72 -5.67 21.00
N ILE A 107 9.63 -4.91 20.86
CA ILE A 107 9.56 -3.45 21.02
C ILE A 107 8.23 -3.07 21.69
N ASP A 108 8.15 -1.89 22.31
CA ASP A 108 6.91 -1.32 22.86
C ASP A 108 6.69 0.05 22.20
N LEU A 109 5.86 0.11 21.15
CA LEU A 109 5.72 1.28 20.28
C LEU A 109 5.27 2.56 21.02
N ARG A 110 4.64 2.39 22.19
CA ARG A 110 4.22 3.47 23.09
C ARG A 110 5.39 4.24 23.68
N LYS A 111 6.56 3.59 23.79
CA LYS A 111 7.80 4.11 24.39
C LYS A 111 8.86 4.51 23.35
N VAL A 112 8.55 4.37 22.05
CA VAL A 112 9.47 4.76 20.97
C VAL A 112 9.39 6.27 20.75
N GLU A 113 10.29 6.96 21.43
CA GLU A 113 10.48 8.42 21.38
C GLU A 113 11.82 8.82 20.72
N ASP A 114 12.78 7.91 20.62
CA ASP A 114 14.10 8.20 20.06
C ASP A 114 14.10 8.13 18.52
N ARG A 115 14.84 9.05 17.91
CA ARG A 115 14.91 9.14 16.44
C ARG A 115 15.55 7.91 15.79
N ALA A 116 16.52 7.25 16.42
CA ALA A 116 17.26 6.16 15.78
C ALA A 116 16.38 4.92 15.60
N THR A 117 15.54 4.61 16.59
CA THR A 117 14.54 3.53 16.48
C THR A 117 13.44 3.89 15.46
N LEU A 118 12.98 5.15 15.41
CA LEU A 118 12.02 5.60 14.38
C LEU A 118 12.60 5.52 12.96
N ASP A 119 13.87 5.93 12.76
CA ASP A 119 14.57 5.80 11.47
C ASP A 119 14.81 4.32 11.11
N ALA A 120 15.07 3.43 12.08
CA ALA A 120 15.17 1.99 11.85
C ALA A 120 13.83 1.35 11.45
N ILE A 121 12.70 1.79 12.03
CA ILE A 121 11.36 1.36 11.59
C ILE A 121 11.04 1.90 10.19
N ARG A 122 11.42 3.14 9.85
CA ARG A 122 11.28 3.69 8.49
C ARG A 122 12.06 2.86 7.48
N ALA A 123 13.34 2.58 7.73
CA ALA A 123 14.16 1.72 6.88
C ALA A 123 13.58 0.29 6.74
N GLY A 124 12.96 -0.26 7.80
CA GLY A 124 12.23 -1.52 7.73
C GLY A 124 10.98 -1.45 6.84
N MET A 125 10.24 -0.34 6.84
CA MET A 125 9.12 -0.15 5.90
C MET A 125 9.62 0.00 4.46
N ASP A 126 10.71 0.75 4.25
CA ASP A 126 11.30 0.93 2.92
C ASP A 126 11.86 -0.39 2.33
N GLU A 127 12.45 -1.27 3.16
CA GLU A 127 12.90 -2.61 2.76
C GLU A 127 11.72 -3.59 2.56
N TYR A 128 10.93 -3.83 3.63
CA TYR A 128 9.97 -4.94 3.68
C TYR A 128 8.56 -4.60 3.22
N ALA A 129 8.22 -3.32 2.99
CA ALA A 129 6.87 -2.78 2.69
C ALA A 129 5.78 -3.02 3.76
N VAL A 130 5.84 -4.11 4.52
CA VAL A 130 4.91 -4.48 5.59
C VAL A 130 5.71 -4.92 6.82
N LEU A 131 5.43 -4.30 7.98
CA LEU A 131 6.01 -4.67 9.27
C LEU A 131 4.94 -5.15 10.26
N VAL A 132 5.15 -6.34 10.82
CA VAL A 132 4.28 -6.95 11.83
C VAL A 132 4.87 -6.75 13.23
N PHE A 133 4.16 -5.98 14.05
CA PHE A 133 4.50 -5.76 15.46
C PHE A 133 3.63 -6.62 16.37
N ARG A 134 4.20 -7.68 16.96
CA ARG A 134 3.48 -8.57 17.87
C ARG A 134 3.35 -7.96 19.27
N GLY A 135 2.29 -8.32 19.99
CA GLY A 135 2.15 -8.03 21.42
C GLY A 135 2.07 -6.56 21.80
N GLN A 136 1.44 -5.72 20.98
CA GLN A 136 1.30 -4.27 21.23
C GLN A 136 -0.06 -3.92 21.88
N PRO A 137 -0.14 -3.74 23.21
CA PRO A 137 -1.37 -3.28 23.88
C PRO A 137 -1.54 -1.76 23.73
N LEU A 138 -1.91 -1.34 22.52
CA LEU A 138 -2.19 0.06 22.19
C LEU A 138 -3.65 0.41 22.53
N SER A 139 -3.84 1.51 23.26
CA SER A 139 -5.10 2.26 23.19
C SER A 139 -5.20 3.06 21.88
N ASP A 140 -6.37 3.65 21.64
CA ASP A 140 -6.59 4.55 20.50
C ASP A 140 -5.63 5.74 20.52
N GLN A 141 -5.38 6.29 21.72
CA GLN A 141 -4.44 7.40 21.91
C GLN A 141 -2.98 6.96 21.72
N ASP A 142 -2.61 5.75 22.15
CA ASP A 142 -1.27 5.19 21.90
C ASP A 142 -0.99 5.01 20.39
N GLN A 143 -1.98 4.49 19.65
CA GLN A 143 -1.88 4.27 18.21
C GLN A 143 -1.77 5.59 17.44
N LEU A 144 -2.63 6.57 17.77
CA LEU A 144 -2.57 7.92 17.21
C LEU A 144 -1.24 8.62 17.54
N ALA A 145 -0.78 8.55 18.80
CA ALA A 145 0.48 9.16 19.23
C ALA A 145 1.69 8.52 18.53
N PHE A 146 1.74 7.18 18.42
CA PHE A 146 2.82 6.52 17.70
C PHE A 146 2.84 6.89 16.21
N ALA A 147 1.68 6.87 15.53
CA ALA A 147 1.59 7.29 14.13
C ALA A 147 2.05 8.74 13.92
N GLN A 148 1.62 9.65 14.81
CA GLN A 148 1.97 11.07 14.78
C GLN A 148 3.45 11.35 15.09
N ARG A 149 4.12 10.49 15.89
CA ARG A 149 5.58 10.50 16.07
C ARG A 149 6.33 9.88 14.88
N PHE A 150 5.75 8.86 14.23
CA PHE A 150 6.44 8.03 13.24
C PHE A 150 6.53 8.67 11.84
N ASP A 151 5.46 9.27 11.33
CA ASP A 151 5.46 9.90 9.99
C ASP A 151 4.84 11.30 9.96
N GLY A 152 4.43 11.82 11.12
CA GLY A 152 3.88 13.16 11.24
C GLY A 152 2.39 13.21 10.93
N LYS A 153 1.99 13.96 9.90
CA LYS A 153 0.60 14.37 9.68
C LYS A 153 -0.31 13.16 9.41
N LEU A 154 -1.25 12.91 10.31
CA LEU A 154 -2.28 11.88 10.12
C LEU A 154 -3.30 12.27 9.03
N HIS A 155 -3.75 11.29 8.26
CA HIS A 155 -4.87 11.45 7.33
C HIS A 155 -6.20 11.28 8.08
N ALA A 156 -7.05 12.30 8.06
CA ALA A 156 -8.37 12.32 8.71
C ALA A 156 -9.53 12.46 7.71
N LYS A 157 -9.29 12.12 6.44
CA LYS A 157 -10.31 12.07 5.38
C LYS A 157 -10.56 10.61 5.03
N THR A 158 -11.63 10.04 5.58
CA THR A 158 -12.07 8.67 5.29
C THR A 158 -13.32 8.71 4.43
N GLY A 159 -13.44 7.82 3.43
CA GLY A 159 -14.69 7.74 2.64
C GLY A 159 -15.89 7.24 3.45
N SER A 160 -15.64 6.58 4.58
CA SER A 160 -16.66 6.16 5.56
C SER A 160 -17.33 7.31 6.30
N ALA A 161 -16.68 8.47 6.41
CA ALA A 161 -17.22 9.62 7.16
C ALA A 161 -18.54 10.18 6.61
N VAL A 162 -18.87 9.91 5.33
CA VAL A 162 -20.16 10.31 4.74
C VAL A 162 -21.34 9.47 5.25
N LEU A 163 -21.07 8.28 5.81
CA LEU A 163 -22.09 7.36 6.33
C LEU A 163 -22.46 7.63 7.80
N GLY A 164 -21.66 8.42 8.51
CA GLY A 164 -21.83 8.69 9.93
C GLY A 164 -20.55 9.16 10.61
N LYS A 165 -20.68 9.62 11.85
CA LYS A 165 -19.52 10.03 12.67
C LYS A 165 -18.74 8.81 13.14
N ASN A 166 -17.41 8.88 13.11
CA ASN A 166 -16.56 7.88 13.72
C ASN A 166 -16.78 7.80 15.24
N ARG A 167 -17.11 6.60 15.76
CA ARG A 167 -17.42 6.39 17.20
C ARG A 167 -16.22 6.62 18.13
N PHE A 168 -14.99 6.60 17.62
CA PHE A 168 -13.79 6.96 18.39
C PHE A 168 -13.61 8.49 18.54
N GLY A 169 -14.47 9.29 17.90
CA GLY A 169 -14.44 10.75 17.97
C GLY A 169 -13.27 11.40 17.21
N ASN A 170 -12.49 10.62 16.45
CA ASN A 170 -11.35 11.10 15.67
C ASN A 170 -11.27 10.39 14.31
N GLU A 171 -11.50 11.12 13.23
CA GLU A 171 -11.45 10.60 11.86
C GLU A 171 -10.06 10.16 11.38
N ALA A 172 -9.00 10.44 12.15
CA ALA A 172 -7.66 9.88 11.93
C ALA A 172 -7.50 8.41 12.39
N LEU A 173 -8.51 7.84 13.08
CA LEU A 173 -8.56 6.44 13.49
C LEU A 173 -9.75 5.75 12.81
N THR A 174 -9.60 5.36 11.54
CA THR A 174 -10.67 4.73 10.75
C THR A 174 -11.20 3.47 11.42
N ASP A 175 -12.50 3.42 11.68
CA ASP A 175 -13.15 2.19 12.14
C ASP A 175 -13.46 1.26 10.96
N ILE A 176 -12.72 0.15 10.88
CA ILE A 176 -12.95 -0.93 9.89
C ILE A 176 -13.56 -2.19 10.53
N SER A 177 -14.09 -2.08 11.75
CA SER A 177 -14.69 -3.23 12.45
C SER A 177 -16.09 -3.58 11.94
N ASN A 178 -16.56 -4.76 12.33
CA ASN A 178 -17.90 -5.28 12.02
C ASN A 178 -18.89 -5.11 13.18
N VAL A 179 -18.65 -4.14 14.08
CA VAL A 179 -19.47 -3.88 15.27
C VAL A 179 -19.94 -2.42 15.35
N ASP A 180 -21.01 -2.20 16.11
CA ASP A 180 -21.60 -0.88 16.37
C ASP A 180 -20.98 -0.15 17.57
N GLU A 181 -21.57 0.99 17.92
CA GLU A 181 -21.20 1.85 19.05
C GLU A 181 -21.24 1.13 20.42
N SER A 182 -22.02 0.05 20.56
CA SER A 182 -22.10 -0.79 21.76
C SER A 182 -21.15 -1.99 21.74
N GLY A 183 -20.52 -2.27 20.58
CA GLY A 183 -19.72 -3.47 20.35
C GLY A 183 -20.53 -4.70 19.90
N ALA A 184 -21.82 -4.54 19.62
CA ALA A 184 -22.64 -5.60 19.02
C ALA A 184 -22.39 -5.68 17.50
N LEU A 185 -22.54 -6.87 16.91
CA LEU A 185 -22.30 -7.08 15.47
C LEU A 185 -23.28 -6.26 14.61
N LEU A 186 -22.73 -5.57 13.58
CA LEU A 186 -23.53 -4.85 12.59
C LEU A 186 -24.51 -5.81 11.90
N LYS A 187 -25.76 -5.38 11.79
CA LYS A 187 -26.84 -6.17 11.18
C LYS A 187 -26.56 -6.42 9.68
N PRO A 188 -27.12 -7.48 9.07
CA PRO A 188 -26.87 -7.81 7.67
C PRO A 188 -27.15 -6.66 6.68
N ASP A 189 -28.14 -5.83 7.01
CA ASP A 189 -28.72 -4.70 6.30
C ASP A 189 -28.10 -3.32 6.65
N ASP A 190 -27.14 -3.25 7.58
CA ASP A 190 -26.48 -1.99 7.94
C ASP A 190 -25.60 -1.47 6.78
N ARG A 191 -25.83 -0.22 6.32
CA ARG A 191 -25.06 0.39 5.21
C ARG A 191 -23.55 0.43 5.49
N ARG A 192 -23.11 0.52 6.76
CA ARG A 192 -21.68 0.45 7.14
C ARG A 192 -21.09 -0.91 6.78
N ARG A 193 -21.85 -1.99 7.03
CA ARG A 193 -21.47 -3.37 6.69
C ARG A 193 -21.40 -3.59 5.17
N ALA A 194 -22.33 -3.00 4.41
CA ALA A 194 -22.29 -3.04 2.94
C ALA A 194 -21.09 -2.27 2.37
N TYR A 195 -20.84 -1.05 2.84
CA TYR A 195 -19.68 -0.24 2.45
C TYR A 195 -18.34 -0.93 2.77
N GLY A 196 -18.26 -1.59 3.93
CA GLY A 196 -17.09 -2.35 4.40
C GLY A 196 -16.72 -3.54 3.51
N LEU A 197 -17.61 -4.01 2.62
CA LEU A 197 -17.28 -5.03 1.62
C LEU A 197 -16.18 -4.55 0.64
N GLY A 198 -16.02 -3.24 0.45
CA GLY A 198 -14.93 -2.68 -0.35
C GLY A 198 -13.53 -3.06 0.13
N ASN A 199 -13.37 -3.36 1.42
CA ASN A 199 -12.09 -3.79 1.99
C ASN A 199 -11.75 -5.27 1.67
N ARG A 200 -12.62 -5.98 0.94
CA ARG A 200 -12.38 -7.34 0.41
C ARG A 200 -11.83 -7.36 -1.02
N LEU A 201 -11.71 -6.20 -1.65
CA LEU A 201 -11.02 -6.05 -2.93
C LEU A 201 -9.53 -5.78 -2.69
N TRP A 202 -8.68 -6.12 -3.65
CA TRP A 202 -7.31 -5.59 -3.67
C TRP A 202 -7.36 -4.07 -3.84
N HIS A 203 -6.74 -3.33 -2.91
CA HIS A 203 -6.77 -1.87 -2.87
C HIS A 203 -5.50 -1.28 -2.23
N THR A 204 -5.30 0.02 -2.43
CA THR A 204 -4.31 0.83 -1.71
C THR A 204 -5.02 1.99 -1.04
N ASP A 205 -4.83 2.11 0.28
CA ASP A 205 -5.48 3.10 1.14
C ASP A 205 -5.19 4.54 0.70
N ALA A 206 -6.21 5.40 0.79
CA ALA A 206 -6.12 6.82 0.49
C ALA A 206 -5.48 7.18 -0.87
N SER A 207 -5.45 6.26 -1.85
CA SER A 207 -4.96 6.50 -3.23
C SER A 207 -5.79 7.54 -4.01
N PHE A 208 -6.94 7.92 -3.47
CA PHE A 208 -7.84 8.97 -3.92
C PHE A 208 -7.61 10.32 -3.17
N GLN A 209 -6.51 10.47 -2.44
CA GLN A 209 -6.09 11.72 -1.79
C GLN A 209 -4.79 12.25 -2.40
N ASP A 210 -4.61 13.57 -2.34
CA ASP A 210 -3.35 14.25 -2.70
C ASP A 210 -2.81 15.04 -1.50
N PRO A 211 -1.62 14.70 -0.96
CA PRO A 211 -0.86 13.48 -1.27
C PRO A 211 -1.62 12.22 -0.84
N PRO A 212 -1.31 11.04 -1.41
CA PRO A 212 -1.85 9.77 -0.97
C PRO A 212 -1.28 9.36 0.40
N GLY A 213 -1.94 8.42 1.08
CA GLY A 213 -1.47 7.91 2.37
C GLY A 213 -0.15 7.13 2.23
N ARG A 214 0.88 7.50 3.01
CA ARG A 214 2.19 6.81 2.98
C ARG A 214 2.16 5.47 3.73
N TYR A 215 1.49 5.42 4.89
CA TYR A 215 1.42 4.24 5.75
C TYR A 215 0.04 4.09 6.37
N SER A 216 -0.49 2.86 6.37
CA SER A 216 -1.65 2.46 7.18
C SER A 216 -1.19 1.68 8.41
N MET A 217 -1.76 1.99 9.58
CA MET A 217 -1.45 1.32 10.85
C MET A 217 -2.68 0.62 11.41
N LEU A 218 -2.79 -0.69 11.16
CA LEU A 218 -3.89 -1.52 11.66
C LEU A 218 -3.55 -2.15 13.03
N SER A 219 -4.48 -2.04 13.99
CA SER A 219 -4.37 -2.62 15.32
C SER A 219 -5.53 -3.58 15.58
N ALA A 220 -5.23 -4.88 15.70
CA ALA A 220 -6.23 -5.91 15.97
C ALA A 220 -6.68 -5.87 17.45
N ARG A 221 -7.84 -5.29 17.72
CA ARG A 221 -8.39 -5.14 19.09
C ARG A 221 -9.17 -6.37 19.56
N VAL A 222 -9.94 -6.99 18.65
CA VAL A 222 -10.58 -8.29 18.81
C VAL A 222 -10.38 -9.05 17.50
N VAL A 223 -9.85 -10.27 17.56
CA VAL A 223 -9.72 -11.17 16.41
C VAL A 223 -10.87 -12.18 16.47
N PRO A 224 -11.64 -12.40 15.39
CA PRO A 224 -12.72 -13.38 15.40
C PRO A 224 -12.18 -14.82 15.42
N ALA A 225 -13.01 -15.76 15.85
CA ALA A 225 -12.66 -17.19 15.89
C ALA A 225 -12.75 -17.91 14.51
N VAL A 226 -12.89 -17.16 13.42
CA VAL A 226 -12.94 -17.65 12.04
C VAL A 226 -11.81 -17.03 11.22
N ALA A 227 -11.48 -17.63 10.08
CA ALA A 227 -10.52 -17.03 9.14
C ALA A 227 -10.94 -15.61 8.76
N ALA A 228 -10.03 -14.66 8.98
CA ALA A 228 -10.21 -13.23 8.80
C ALA A 228 -8.85 -12.57 8.55
N ASP A 229 -8.01 -13.27 7.78
CA ASP A 229 -6.63 -12.90 7.50
C ASP A 229 -6.57 -11.66 6.62
N THR A 230 -5.44 -10.94 6.66
CA THR A 230 -5.20 -9.75 5.84
C THR A 230 -4.06 -10.05 4.88
N GLU A 231 -4.40 -10.14 3.60
CA GLU A 231 -3.48 -10.44 2.51
C GLU A 231 -2.78 -9.17 2.02
N PHE A 232 -1.54 -9.31 1.54
CA PHE A 232 -0.70 -8.22 1.03
C PHE A 232 0.05 -8.71 -0.20
N ALA A 233 0.27 -7.83 -1.18
CA ALA A 233 1.04 -8.11 -2.40
C ALA A 233 2.05 -6.99 -2.66
N ASP A 234 3.28 -7.34 -3.07
CA ASP A 234 4.35 -6.37 -3.31
C ASP A 234 4.30 -5.84 -4.76
N MET A 235 3.78 -4.62 -4.92
CA MET A 235 3.68 -3.97 -6.22
C MET A 235 5.04 -3.63 -6.86
N ARG A 236 6.15 -3.67 -6.10
CA ARG A 236 7.52 -3.53 -6.63
C ARG A 236 7.88 -4.78 -7.43
N VAL A 237 7.72 -5.95 -6.81
CA VAL A 237 7.92 -7.27 -7.44
C VAL A 237 6.98 -7.44 -8.63
N ALA A 238 5.68 -7.16 -8.44
CA ALA A 238 4.69 -7.30 -9.50
C ALA A 238 4.96 -6.39 -10.72
N TYR A 239 5.62 -5.24 -10.53
CA TYR A 239 6.11 -4.43 -11.64
C TYR A 239 7.42 -4.97 -12.24
N ASP A 240 8.40 -5.32 -11.39
CA ASP A 240 9.70 -5.81 -11.83
C ASP A 240 9.62 -7.11 -12.65
N GLU A 241 8.64 -7.96 -12.41
CA GLU A 241 8.40 -9.19 -13.19
C GLU A 241 7.67 -8.97 -14.54
N LEU A 242 7.16 -7.77 -14.83
CA LEU A 242 6.53 -7.47 -16.14
C LEU A 242 7.53 -7.44 -17.30
N ASP A 243 7.14 -7.99 -18.45
CA ASP A 243 7.86 -7.83 -19.71
C ASP A 243 8.17 -6.36 -20.03
N ALA A 244 9.34 -6.10 -20.62
CA ALA A 244 9.77 -4.76 -21.01
C ALA A 244 8.77 -4.06 -21.97
N ALA A 245 8.06 -4.84 -22.81
CA ALA A 245 7.00 -4.33 -23.68
C ALA A 245 5.74 -3.88 -22.91
N ILE A 246 5.42 -4.55 -21.79
CA ILE A 246 4.31 -4.16 -20.92
C ILE A 246 4.71 -2.92 -20.11
N LYS A 247 5.92 -2.91 -19.52
CA LYS A 247 6.48 -1.73 -18.84
C LYS A 247 6.43 -0.48 -19.74
N ALA A 248 6.94 -0.58 -20.97
CA ALA A 248 6.91 0.51 -21.95
C ALA A 248 5.50 0.94 -22.40
N ARG A 249 4.48 0.08 -22.25
CA ARG A 249 3.06 0.40 -22.52
C ARG A 249 2.37 1.07 -21.33
N LEU A 250 2.83 0.79 -20.10
CA LEU A 250 2.32 1.40 -18.87
C LEU A 250 2.99 2.74 -18.55
N GLU A 251 4.20 2.96 -19.05
CA GLU A 251 4.97 4.18 -18.84
C GLU A 251 4.20 5.45 -19.25
N GLY A 252 4.22 6.47 -18.39
CA GLY A 252 3.48 7.72 -18.56
C GLY A 252 1.94 7.63 -18.44
N LEU A 253 1.33 6.45 -18.30
CA LEU A 253 -0.12 6.33 -18.04
C LEU A 253 -0.49 6.88 -16.66
N LYS A 254 -1.76 7.28 -16.49
CA LYS A 254 -2.30 7.79 -15.23
C LYS A 254 -3.69 7.20 -14.96
N ALA A 255 -3.92 6.75 -13.74
CA ALA A 255 -5.23 6.34 -13.25
C ALA A 255 -5.91 7.49 -12.50
N HIS A 256 -7.24 7.56 -12.57
CA HIS A 256 -8.05 8.44 -11.74
C HIS A 256 -8.70 7.61 -10.63
N HIS A 257 -8.28 7.81 -9.39
CA HIS A 257 -8.78 7.09 -8.23
C HIS A 257 -9.99 7.82 -7.62
N SER A 258 -11.03 7.07 -7.24
CA SER A 258 -12.15 7.58 -6.45
C SER A 258 -12.71 6.48 -5.57
N ILE A 259 -12.97 6.79 -4.30
CA ILE A 259 -13.59 5.90 -3.34
C ILE A 259 -15.02 5.56 -3.75
N ALA A 260 -15.75 6.52 -4.33
CA ALA A 260 -17.13 6.32 -4.80
C ALA A 260 -17.18 5.19 -5.84
N HIS A 261 -16.32 5.25 -6.85
CA HIS A 261 -16.21 4.23 -7.90
C HIS A 261 -15.99 2.83 -7.30
N SER A 262 -15.01 2.68 -6.40
CA SER A 262 -14.68 1.38 -5.79
C SER A 262 -15.83 0.72 -5.01
N ARG A 263 -16.74 1.52 -4.45
CA ARG A 263 -17.89 1.03 -3.68
C ARG A 263 -19.12 0.82 -4.58
N GLN A 264 -19.31 1.67 -5.59
CA GLN A 264 -20.33 1.49 -6.63
C GLN A 264 -20.12 0.20 -7.44
N THR A 265 -18.87 -0.21 -7.70
CA THR A 265 -18.54 -1.51 -8.32
C THR A 265 -19.05 -2.72 -7.51
N LEU A 266 -19.28 -2.57 -6.20
CA LEU A 266 -19.89 -3.58 -5.33
C LEU A 266 -21.39 -3.38 -5.10
N GLY A 267 -22.04 -2.50 -5.87
CA GLY A 267 -23.46 -2.18 -5.71
C GLY A 267 -23.79 -1.28 -4.52
N PHE A 268 -22.80 -0.56 -3.95
CA PHE A 268 -23.09 0.43 -2.91
C PHE A 268 -23.61 1.74 -3.50
N GLU A 269 -24.85 2.08 -3.18
CA GLU A 269 -25.47 3.34 -3.59
C GLU A 269 -25.22 4.47 -2.59
N PHE A 270 -24.67 5.57 -3.09
CA PHE A 270 -24.55 6.85 -2.39
C PHE A 270 -25.70 7.77 -2.81
N SER A 271 -26.37 8.38 -1.84
CA SER A 271 -27.29 9.50 -2.05
C SER A 271 -26.55 10.71 -2.64
N GLU A 272 -27.28 11.64 -3.27
CA GLU A 272 -26.71 12.84 -3.88
C GLU A 272 -25.83 13.62 -2.89
N THR A 273 -26.29 13.82 -1.65
CA THR A 273 -25.53 14.51 -0.59
C THR A 273 -24.25 13.79 -0.18
N GLU A 274 -24.23 12.45 -0.20
CA GLU A 274 -23.01 11.67 0.05
C GLU A 274 -22.04 11.78 -1.16
N GLN A 275 -22.55 11.75 -2.39
CA GLN A 275 -21.74 11.97 -3.60
C GLN A 275 -21.12 13.38 -3.63
N GLU A 276 -21.84 14.40 -3.16
CA GLU A 276 -21.29 15.77 -3.06
C GLU A 276 -20.13 15.87 -2.06
N GLN A 277 -20.18 15.13 -0.95
CA GLN A 277 -19.11 15.08 0.05
C GLN A 277 -17.87 14.30 -0.45
N LEU A 278 -18.05 13.41 -1.43
CA LEU A 278 -16.98 12.65 -2.09
C LEU A 278 -16.39 13.35 -3.34
N LYS A 279 -16.77 14.60 -3.65
CA LYS A 279 -16.19 15.35 -4.78
C LYS A 279 -14.69 15.60 -4.58
N GLY A 280 -13.86 14.95 -5.39
CA GLY A 280 -12.40 14.97 -5.25
C GLY A 280 -11.85 13.94 -4.25
N ALA A 281 -12.57 12.83 -4.08
CA ALA A 281 -12.20 11.66 -3.29
C ALA A 281 -12.68 10.35 -3.96
#